data_AF-C2G0Q0-F1
#
_entry.id   AF-C2G0Q0-F1
#
_cell.length_a   1.000
_cell.length_b   1.000
_cell.length_c   1.000
_cell.angle_alpha   90.00
_cell.angle_beta   90.00
_cell.angle_gamma   90.00
#
_symmetry.space_group_name_H-M   'P 1'
#
loop_
_entity.id
_entity.type
_entity.pdbx_description
1 polymer ?
#
loop_
_entity_poly.entity_id
_entity_poly.type
_entity_poly.pdbx_seq_one_letter_code
_entity_poly.pdbx_strand_id
1 'polypeptide(L)'
;MSLHQDPELKKAVLNLPQKEKDKLLVRLISKDKMLIKQLHYQLLEDENDLEDRIISLRAQLQQLFNTGTSQVGGSPNFSNFTGLNRLVKQASGMVNEHEKVTKDKVSEVEFRIYILSRAIEGYPELFQSSYQSAAHKLHKYISGRLKHVLTKYDKLHEDLQFDFREDLQRILDVATKSALHSYIRDLKLQTEL
;
A
#
# COMPACT_ATOMS: atom_id res chain seq x y z
N MET A 1 20.23 11.21 -21.99
CA MET A 1 20.29 12.63 -21.60
C MET A 1 19.06 12.94 -20.78
N SER A 2 19.21 13.47 -19.57
CA SER A 2 18.11 14.00 -18.76
C SER A 2 17.97 15.50 -18.99
N LEU A 3 16.74 16.05 -18.98
CA LEU A 3 16.51 17.51 -19.10
C LEU A 3 17.26 18.30 -18.01
N HIS A 4 17.55 17.67 -16.87
CA HIS A 4 18.33 18.26 -15.78
C HIS A 4 19.83 18.39 -16.08
N GLN A 5 20.33 17.64 -17.07
CA GLN A 5 21.74 17.61 -17.46
C GLN A 5 22.05 18.56 -18.62
N ASP A 6 21.03 19.18 -19.21
CA ASP A 6 21.16 20.13 -20.32
C ASP A 6 20.41 21.44 -19.98
N PRO A 7 21.10 22.42 -19.37
CA PRO A 7 20.52 23.70 -18.99
C PRO A 7 19.99 24.52 -20.18
N GLU A 8 20.61 24.39 -21.35
CA GLU A 8 20.21 25.12 -22.55
C GLU A 8 18.87 24.59 -23.08
N LEU A 9 18.73 23.27 -23.15
CA LEU A 9 17.46 22.64 -23.53
C LEU A 9 16.35 22.97 -22.54
N LYS A 10 16.63 22.94 -21.22
CA LYS A 10 15.65 23.34 -20.20
C LYS A 10 15.17 24.78 -20.41
N LYS A 11 16.10 25.72 -20.67
CA LYS A 11 15.77 27.13 -20.93
C LYS A 11 14.96 27.29 -22.21
N ALA A 12 15.31 26.57 -23.28
CA ALA A 12 14.57 26.59 -24.54
C ALA A 12 13.12 26.09 -24.37
N VAL A 13 12.91 24.98 -23.67
CA VAL A 13 11.57 24.44 -23.38
C VAL A 13 10.72 25.42 -22.57
N LEU A 14 11.30 26.07 -21.55
CA LEU A 14 10.59 27.06 -20.73
C LEU A 14 10.22 28.33 -21.50
N ASN A 15 10.95 28.66 -22.57
CA ASN A 15 10.70 29.84 -23.41
C ASN A 15 9.79 29.55 -24.62
N LEU A 16 9.27 28.33 -24.79
CA LEU A 16 8.33 28.03 -25.87
C LEU A 16 7.08 28.92 -25.82
N PRO A 17 6.51 29.29 -26.99
CA PRO A 17 5.23 29.99 -27.06
C PRO A 17 4.15 29.22 -26.29
N GLN A 18 3.25 29.95 -25.62
CA GLN A 18 2.21 29.36 -24.75
C GLN A 18 1.46 28.20 -25.42
N LYS A 19 0.99 28.41 -26.67
CA LYS A 19 0.26 27.40 -27.45
C LYS A 19 1.05 26.10 -27.67
N GLU A 20 2.34 26.21 -27.96
CA GLU A 20 3.19 25.04 -28.20
C GLU A 20 3.54 24.33 -26.90
N LYS A 21 3.79 25.13 -25.85
CA LYS A 21 4.03 24.64 -24.50
C LYS A 21 2.84 23.87 -23.95
N ASP A 22 1.61 24.36 -24.14
CA ASP A 22 0.38 23.69 -23.70
C ASP A 22 0.15 22.39 -24.47
N LYS A 23 0.35 22.39 -25.79
CA LYS A 23 0.26 21.17 -26.60
C LYS A 23 1.28 20.12 -26.18
N LEU A 24 2.51 20.54 -25.86
CA LEU A 24 3.54 19.65 -25.34
C LEU A 24 3.19 19.13 -23.94
N LEU A 25 2.71 20.01 -23.05
CA LEU A 25 2.30 19.69 -21.69
C LEU A 25 1.20 18.63 -21.68
N VAL A 26 0.10 18.87 -22.41
CA VAL A 26 -1.02 17.91 -22.51
C VAL A 26 -0.54 16.56 -23.04
N ARG A 27 0.34 16.56 -24.07
CA ARG A 27 0.92 15.33 -24.61
C ARG A 27 1.79 14.58 -23.59
N LEU A 28 2.54 15.29 -22.76
CA LEU A 28 3.39 14.68 -21.74
C LEU A 28 2.55 14.13 -20.58
N ILE A 29 1.58 14.90 -20.08
CA ILE A 29 0.63 14.45 -19.05
C ILE A 29 -0.13 13.21 -19.55
N SER A 30 -0.58 13.21 -20.80
CA SER A 30 -1.31 12.09 -21.40
C SER A 30 -0.55 10.75 -21.39
N LYS A 31 0.79 10.77 -21.22
CA LYS A 31 1.62 9.56 -21.14
C LYS A 31 1.73 8.99 -19.74
N ASP A 32 1.49 9.80 -18.71
CA ASP A 32 1.60 9.39 -17.32
C ASP A 32 0.21 9.21 -16.69
N LYS A 33 -0.24 7.96 -16.63
CA LYS A 33 -1.54 7.60 -16.05
C LYS A 33 -1.68 7.99 -14.59
N MET A 34 -0.58 7.97 -13.81
CA MET A 34 -0.63 8.35 -12.40
C MET A 34 -0.78 9.86 -12.27
N LEU A 35 -0.03 10.62 -13.05
CA LEU A 35 -0.14 12.09 -13.07
C LEU A 35 -1.54 12.54 -13.51
N ILE A 36 -2.16 11.86 -14.48
CA ILE A 36 -3.55 12.13 -14.86
C ILE A 36 -4.48 11.96 -13.67
N LYS A 37 -4.39 10.84 -12.94
CA LYS A 37 -5.24 10.59 -11.76
C LYS A 37 -5.01 11.64 -10.67
N GLN A 38 -3.76 12.02 -10.42
CA GLN A 38 -3.40 13.07 -9.47
C GLN A 38 -3.98 14.43 -9.85
N LEU A 39 -3.87 14.82 -11.12
CA LEU A 39 -4.40 16.09 -11.61
C LEU A 39 -5.93 16.09 -11.63
N HIS A 40 -6.56 14.96 -11.97
CA HIS A 40 -8.01 14.81 -11.88
C HIS A 40 -8.49 15.09 -10.45
N TYR A 41 -7.90 14.39 -9.47
CA TYR A 41 -8.20 14.60 -8.06
C TYR A 41 -7.93 16.06 -7.64
N GLN A 42 -6.73 16.57 -7.92
CA GLN A 42 -6.32 17.88 -7.42
C GLN A 42 -7.08 19.06 -8.06
N LEU A 43 -7.52 18.93 -9.31
CA LEU A 43 -8.09 20.04 -10.06
C LEU A 43 -9.61 19.95 -10.22
N LEU A 44 -10.21 18.77 -10.06
CA LEU A 44 -11.61 18.53 -10.41
C LEU A 44 -12.45 17.92 -9.27
N GLU A 45 -11.84 17.35 -8.24
CA GLU A 45 -12.54 16.68 -7.13
C GLU A 45 -12.57 17.57 -5.86
N ASP A 46 -13.58 17.36 -5.02
CA ASP A 46 -13.77 18.03 -3.73
C ASP A 46 -13.71 17.05 -2.53
N GLU A 47 -14.06 17.53 -1.34
CA GLU A 47 -13.99 16.72 -0.11
C GLU A 47 -14.93 15.50 -0.12
N ASN A 48 -16.08 15.58 -0.80
CA ASN A 48 -17.02 14.46 -0.87
C ASN A 48 -16.47 13.34 -1.75
N ASP A 49 -15.73 13.69 -2.81
CA ASP A 49 -15.08 12.71 -3.69
C ASP A 49 -14.02 11.88 -2.94
N LEU A 50 -13.36 12.44 -1.93
CA LEU A 50 -12.43 11.68 -1.08
C LEU A 50 -13.16 10.58 -0.31
N GLU A 51 -14.31 10.90 0.29
CA GLU A 51 -15.12 9.92 1.02
C GLU A 51 -15.60 8.79 0.09
N ASP A 52 -16.13 9.14 -1.08
CA ASP A 52 -16.56 8.16 -2.10
C ASP A 52 -15.41 7.25 -2.55
N ARG A 53 -14.19 7.80 -2.71
CA ARG A 53 -13.00 7.01 -3.03
C ARG A 53 -12.59 6.08 -1.91
N ILE A 54 -12.67 6.51 -0.66
CA ILE A 54 -12.41 5.66 0.51
C ILE A 54 -13.42 4.52 0.55
N ILE A 55 -14.72 4.80 0.40
CA ILE A 55 -15.79 3.79 0.36
C ILE A 55 -15.54 2.80 -0.78
N SER A 56 -15.25 3.31 -1.97
CA SER A 56 -14.98 2.49 -3.16
C SER A 56 -13.75 1.60 -2.98
N LEU A 57 -12.63 2.14 -2.47
CA LEU A 57 -11.43 1.36 -2.21
C LEU A 57 -11.66 0.30 -1.15
N ARG A 58 -12.39 0.62 -0.07
CA ARG A 58 -12.77 -0.34 0.96
C ARG A 58 -13.55 -1.51 0.34
N ALA A 59 -14.56 -1.22 -0.47
CA ALA A 59 -15.35 -2.25 -1.16
C ALA A 59 -14.50 -3.10 -2.12
N GLN A 60 -13.60 -2.49 -2.88
CA GLN A 60 -12.71 -3.21 -3.78
C GLN A 60 -11.73 -4.12 -3.03
N LEU A 61 -11.16 -3.65 -1.90
CA LEU A 61 -10.30 -4.47 -1.05
C LEU A 61 -11.06 -5.63 -0.42
N GLN A 62 -12.28 -5.39 0.07
CA GLN A 62 -13.16 -6.45 0.57
C GLN A 62 -13.45 -7.49 -0.50
N GLN A 63 -13.86 -7.06 -1.70
CA GLN A 63 -14.11 -7.96 -2.82
C GLN A 63 -12.86 -8.75 -3.22
N LEU A 64 -11.70 -8.10 -3.26
CA LEU A 64 -10.42 -8.73 -3.59
C LEU A 64 -10.11 -9.87 -2.61
N PHE A 65 -10.23 -9.64 -1.30
CA PHE A 65 -9.99 -10.69 -0.31
C PHE A 65 -11.07 -11.76 -0.29
N ASN A 66 -12.35 -11.40 -0.46
CA ASN A 66 -13.46 -12.36 -0.51
C ASN A 66 -13.41 -13.27 -1.74
N THR A 67 -12.89 -12.77 -2.87
CA THR A 67 -12.69 -13.59 -4.07
C THR A 67 -11.37 -14.38 -3.96
N GLY A 68 -10.34 -13.77 -3.36
CA GLY A 68 -9.03 -14.38 -3.14
C GLY A 68 -9.08 -15.59 -2.22
N THR A 69 -9.97 -15.63 -1.23
CA THR A 69 -10.21 -16.80 -0.35
C THR A 69 -10.65 -18.04 -1.13
N SER A 70 -11.28 -17.87 -2.30
CA SER A 70 -11.65 -19.01 -3.16
C SER A 70 -10.45 -19.56 -3.95
N GLN A 71 -9.37 -18.80 -4.06
CA GLN A 71 -8.17 -19.16 -4.83
C GLN A 71 -6.96 -19.53 -3.96
N VAL A 72 -6.95 -19.06 -2.70
CA VAL A 72 -5.89 -19.32 -1.72
C VAL A 72 -6.50 -20.15 -0.59
N GLY A 73 -6.05 -21.39 -0.44
CA GLY A 73 -6.44 -22.23 0.68
C GLY A 73 -5.66 -21.91 1.96
N GLY A 74 -6.14 -22.42 3.10
CA GLY A 74 -5.44 -22.27 4.39
C GLY A 74 -4.19 -23.15 4.52
N SER A 75 -4.10 -24.28 3.82
CA SER A 75 -3.01 -25.23 4.03
C SER A 75 -1.63 -24.69 3.62
N PRO A 76 -0.55 -24.96 4.38
CA PRO A 76 0.80 -24.43 4.14
C PRO A 76 1.54 -25.11 2.98
N ASN A 77 1.08 -24.85 1.75
CA ASN A 77 1.72 -25.32 0.52
C ASN A 77 2.22 -24.16 -0.35
N PHE A 78 3.11 -24.48 -1.29
CA PHE A 78 3.76 -23.53 -2.19
C PHE A 78 2.77 -22.60 -2.93
N SER A 79 1.66 -23.16 -3.40
CA SER A 79 0.64 -22.42 -4.17
C SER A 79 -0.03 -21.38 -3.29
N ASN A 80 -0.41 -21.76 -2.07
CA ASN A 80 -1.09 -20.86 -1.13
C ASN A 80 -0.16 -19.75 -0.63
N PHE A 81 1.12 -20.04 -0.34
CA PHE A 81 2.10 -18.99 0.00
C PHE A 81 2.26 -17.97 -1.13
N THR A 82 2.38 -18.45 -2.36
CA THR A 82 2.55 -17.60 -3.54
C THR A 82 1.28 -16.81 -3.84
N GLY A 83 0.11 -17.46 -3.71
CA GLY A 83 -1.20 -16.86 -3.90
C GLY A 83 -1.47 -15.74 -2.90
N LEU A 84 -1.28 -15.98 -1.60
CA LEU A 84 -1.45 -14.95 -0.58
C LEU A 84 -0.49 -13.77 -0.81
N ASN A 85 0.79 -14.05 -1.13
CA ASN A 85 1.76 -13.00 -1.40
C ASN A 85 1.35 -12.13 -2.62
N ARG A 86 0.80 -12.76 -3.67
CA ARG A 86 0.26 -12.03 -4.82
C ARG A 86 -0.94 -11.17 -4.44
N LEU A 87 -1.86 -11.72 -3.65
CA LEU A 87 -3.06 -11.03 -3.17
C LEU A 87 -2.71 -9.77 -2.38
N VAL A 88 -1.82 -9.89 -1.40
CA VAL A 88 -1.37 -8.76 -0.57
C VAL A 88 -0.62 -7.71 -1.39
N LYS A 89 0.18 -8.13 -2.38
CA LYS A 89 0.86 -7.20 -3.31
C LYS A 89 -0.13 -6.42 -4.16
N GLN A 90 -1.17 -7.08 -4.67
CA GLN A 90 -2.22 -6.43 -5.45
C GLN A 90 -2.97 -5.40 -4.59
N ALA A 91 -3.40 -5.80 -3.39
CA ALA A 91 -4.06 -4.91 -2.44
C ALA A 91 -3.17 -3.70 -2.07
N SER A 92 -1.88 -3.94 -1.79
CA SER A 92 -0.91 -2.88 -1.51
C SER A 92 -0.73 -1.92 -2.70
N GLY A 93 -0.83 -2.42 -3.94
CA GLY A 93 -0.79 -1.60 -5.14
C GLY A 93 -1.97 -0.61 -5.23
N MET A 94 -3.17 -1.06 -4.88
CA MET A 94 -4.37 -0.22 -4.84
C MET A 94 -4.24 0.90 -3.81
N VAL A 95 -3.76 0.58 -2.60
CA VAL A 95 -3.54 1.58 -1.54
C VAL A 95 -2.42 2.57 -1.92
N ASN A 96 -1.36 2.11 -2.59
CA ASN A 96 -0.31 3.01 -3.07
C ASN A 96 -0.80 3.97 -4.16
N GLU A 97 -1.74 3.54 -5.01
CA GLU A 97 -2.38 4.44 -5.96
C GLU A 97 -3.23 5.49 -5.22
N HIS A 98 -4.05 5.06 -4.26
CA HIS A 98 -4.84 5.95 -3.42
C HIS A 98 -3.97 6.99 -2.73
N GLU A 99 -2.95 6.57 -1.97
CA GLU A 99 -1.99 7.48 -1.32
C GLU A 99 -1.39 8.48 -2.30
N LYS A 100 -0.95 8.03 -3.48
CA LYS A 100 -0.32 8.93 -4.45
C LYS A 100 -1.29 9.95 -5.01
N VAL A 101 -2.57 9.60 -5.15
CA VAL A 101 -3.59 10.47 -5.72
C VAL A 101 -4.16 11.42 -4.66
N THR A 102 -4.63 10.90 -3.54
CA THR A 102 -5.32 11.68 -2.49
C THR A 102 -4.36 12.35 -1.52
N LYS A 103 -3.18 11.76 -1.32
CA LYS A 103 -2.23 12.10 -0.23
C LYS A 103 -2.84 11.97 1.16
N ASP A 104 -3.99 11.31 1.30
CA ASP A 104 -4.62 11.10 2.58
C ASP A 104 -3.90 10.00 3.37
N LYS A 105 -3.34 10.38 4.52
CA LYS A 105 -2.53 9.50 5.37
C LYS A 105 -3.39 8.60 6.24
N VAL A 106 -4.60 9.05 6.61
CA VAL A 106 -5.46 8.35 7.55
C VAL A 106 -6.00 7.08 6.90
N SER A 107 -6.66 7.21 5.76
CA SER A 107 -7.15 6.05 5.01
C SER A 107 -6.03 5.17 4.47
N GLU A 108 -4.84 5.73 4.17
CA GLU A 108 -3.66 4.91 3.84
C GLU A 108 -3.33 3.94 4.99
N VAL A 109 -3.25 4.44 6.22
CA VAL A 109 -2.97 3.61 7.40
C VAL A 109 -4.10 2.61 7.63
N GLU A 110 -5.36 3.06 7.59
CA GLU A 110 -6.55 2.21 7.73
C GLU A 110 -6.48 1.01 6.77
N PHE A 111 -6.29 1.25 5.48
CA PHE A 111 -6.29 0.18 4.48
C PHE A 111 -5.06 -0.73 4.61
N ARG A 112 -3.92 -0.22 5.06
CA ARG A 112 -2.74 -1.06 5.33
C ARG A 112 -2.97 -1.98 6.52
N ILE A 113 -3.60 -1.48 7.59
CA ILE A 113 -4.02 -2.29 8.74
C ILE A 113 -5.01 -3.36 8.28
N TYR A 114 -6.03 -2.99 7.52
CA TYR A 114 -7.02 -3.92 6.97
C TYR A 114 -6.35 -5.05 6.17
N ILE A 115 -5.43 -4.72 5.25
CA ILE A 115 -4.71 -5.72 4.44
C ILE A 115 -3.92 -6.70 5.33
N LEU A 116 -3.26 -6.19 6.37
CA LEU A 116 -2.45 -7.00 7.27
C LEU A 116 -3.31 -7.94 8.13
N SER A 117 -4.41 -7.43 8.71
CA SER A 117 -5.39 -8.26 9.44
C SER A 117 -5.93 -9.36 8.53
N ARG A 118 -6.44 -9.02 7.33
CA ARG A 118 -6.99 -10.01 6.40
C ARG A 118 -5.98 -11.08 5.96
N ALA A 119 -4.70 -10.72 5.88
CA ALA A 119 -3.65 -11.66 5.53
C ALA A 119 -3.26 -12.55 6.71
N ILE A 120 -2.93 -11.98 7.86
CA ILE A 120 -2.34 -12.70 9.01
C ILE A 120 -3.42 -13.50 9.74
N GLU A 121 -4.55 -12.87 10.04
CA GLU A 121 -5.64 -13.50 10.79
C GLU A 121 -6.48 -14.44 9.92
N GLY A 122 -6.60 -14.15 8.62
CA GLY A 122 -7.35 -14.98 7.67
C GLY A 122 -6.63 -16.26 7.25
N TYR A 123 -5.31 -16.33 7.41
CA TYR A 123 -4.49 -17.46 6.94
C TYR A 123 -3.42 -17.88 7.98
N PRO A 124 -3.79 -18.17 9.24
CA PRO A 124 -2.84 -18.39 10.33
C PRO A 124 -1.86 -19.54 10.05
N GLU A 125 -2.33 -20.61 9.39
CA GLU A 125 -1.51 -21.76 8.99
C GLU A 125 -0.38 -21.39 8.02
N LEU A 126 -0.56 -20.35 7.19
CA LEU A 126 0.49 -19.85 6.29
C LEU A 126 1.56 -19.02 7.02
N PHE A 127 1.37 -18.74 8.31
CA PHE A 127 2.34 -18.06 9.16
C PHE A 127 2.95 -18.99 10.22
N GLN A 128 2.80 -20.30 10.07
CA GLN A 128 3.56 -21.28 10.84
C GLN A 128 4.98 -21.46 10.27
N SER A 129 5.85 -22.06 11.08
CA SER A 129 7.23 -22.36 10.66
C SER A 129 7.22 -23.27 9.43
N SER A 130 8.04 -22.94 8.43
CA SER A 130 8.10 -23.67 7.16
C SER A 130 9.49 -23.59 6.56
N TYR A 131 9.95 -24.70 5.99
CA TYR A 131 11.21 -24.79 5.25
C TYR A 131 11.08 -24.31 3.78
N GLN A 132 9.86 -23.96 3.34
CA GLN A 132 9.61 -23.58 1.96
C GLN A 132 10.09 -22.14 1.69
N SER A 133 10.87 -21.95 0.63
CA SER A 133 11.32 -20.62 0.22
C SER A 133 10.17 -19.65 -0.09
N ALA A 134 9.02 -20.16 -0.55
CA ALA A 134 7.82 -19.37 -0.78
C ALA A 134 7.23 -18.79 0.53
N ALA A 135 7.26 -19.57 1.62
CA ALA A 135 6.84 -19.11 2.94
C ALA A 135 7.74 -17.97 3.42
N HIS A 136 9.07 -18.14 3.35
CA HIS A 136 10.02 -17.09 3.73
C HIS A 136 9.84 -15.81 2.90
N LYS A 137 9.54 -15.91 1.59
CA LYS A 137 9.24 -14.75 0.74
C LYS A 137 7.97 -14.02 1.20
N LEU A 138 6.91 -14.75 1.55
CA LEU A 138 5.69 -14.18 2.11
C LEU A 138 5.98 -13.51 3.45
N HIS A 139 6.58 -14.22 4.41
CA HIS A 139 6.87 -13.74 5.76
C HIS A 139 7.74 -12.49 5.75
N LYS A 140 8.80 -12.47 4.93
CA LYS A 140 9.65 -11.28 4.75
C LYS A 140 8.87 -10.10 4.18
N TYR A 141 8.00 -10.33 3.19
CA TYR A 141 7.19 -9.27 2.61
C TYR A 141 6.19 -8.69 3.62
N ILE A 142 5.47 -9.54 4.36
CA ILE A 142 4.51 -9.15 5.39
C ILE A 142 5.20 -8.39 6.53
N SER A 143 6.34 -8.86 7.01
CA SER A 143 7.11 -8.16 8.05
C SER A 143 7.59 -6.78 7.58
N GLY A 144 7.96 -6.63 6.30
CA GLY A 144 8.25 -5.33 5.70
C GLY A 144 7.02 -4.42 5.60
N ARG A 145 5.82 -4.99 5.39
CA ARG A 145 4.56 -4.23 5.40
C ARG A 145 4.17 -3.80 6.83
N LEU A 146 4.39 -4.66 7.83
CA LEU A 146 4.24 -4.31 9.26
C LEU A 146 5.13 -3.11 9.62
N LYS A 147 6.42 -3.17 9.28
CA LYS A 147 7.34 -2.04 9.48
C LYS A 147 6.83 -0.76 8.83
N HIS A 148 6.35 -0.86 7.59
CA HIS A 148 5.86 0.29 6.83
C HIS A 148 4.62 0.91 7.47
N VAL A 149 3.65 0.11 7.92
CA VAL A 149 2.44 0.64 8.56
C VAL A 149 2.76 1.26 9.92
N LEU A 150 3.64 0.66 10.73
CA LEU A 150 4.08 1.22 12.01
C LEU A 150 4.71 2.61 11.83
N THR A 151 5.64 2.73 10.86
CA THR A 151 6.28 4.02 10.56
C THR A 151 5.30 5.10 10.07
N LYS A 152 4.18 4.69 9.45
CA LYS A 152 3.14 5.62 9.00
C LYS A 152 2.20 5.98 10.16
N TYR A 153 1.83 4.99 10.98
CA TYR A 153 1.04 5.14 12.20
C TYR A 153 1.71 6.10 13.19
N ASP A 154 3.01 5.95 13.46
CA ASP A 154 3.77 6.83 14.38
C ASP A 154 3.80 8.30 13.95
N LYS A 155 3.48 8.57 12.68
CA LYS A 155 3.43 9.93 12.11
C LYS A 155 2.03 10.54 12.12
N LEU A 156 1.01 9.78 12.52
CA LEU A 156 -0.34 10.30 12.71
C LEU A 156 -0.41 11.12 14.00
N HIS A 157 -1.43 11.98 14.10
CA HIS A 157 -1.75 12.66 15.35
C HIS A 157 -2.18 11.64 16.43
N GLU A 158 -1.95 11.95 17.70
CA GLU A 158 -2.22 11.02 18.83
C GLU A 158 -3.67 10.52 18.86
N ASP A 159 -4.65 11.40 18.59
CA ASP A 159 -6.07 11.01 18.53
C ASP A 159 -6.33 9.93 17.47
N LEU A 160 -5.74 10.08 16.29
CA LEU A 160 -5.87 9.09 15.21
C LEU A 160 -5.07 7.83 15.51
N GLN A 161 -3.94 7.94 16.21
CA GLN A 161 -3.22 6.77 16.70
C GLN A 161 -4.08 5.97 17.68
N PHE A 162 -4.79 6.64 18.58
CA PHE A 162 -5.71 5.99 19.52
C PHE A 162 -6.76 5.14 18.79
N ASP A 163 -7.36 5.66 17.71
CA ASP A 163 -8.37 4.95 16.92
C ASP A 163 -7.83 3.64 16.28
N PHE A 164 -6.56 3.62 15.86
CA PHE A 164 -5.96 2.46 15.20
C PHE A 164 -5.16 1.54 16.14
N ARG A 165 -4.89 1.98 17.37
CA ARG A 165 -4.01 1.30 18.32
C ARG A 165 -4.44 -0.13 18.58
N GLU A 166 -5.73 -0.34 18.86
CA GLU A 166 -6.24 -1.67 19.22
C GLU A 166 -6.08 -2.67 18.06
N ASP A 167 -6.49 -2.28 16.86
CA ASP A 167 -6.40 -3.14 15.67
C ASP A 167 -4.94 -3.45 15.33
N LEU A 168 -4.05 -2.47 15.41
CA LEU A 168 -2.64 -2.68 15.11
C LEU A 168 -1.96 -3.52 16.19
N GLN A 169 -2.30 -3.33 17.46
CA GLN A 169 -1.81 -4.17 18.56
C GLN A 169 -2.26 -5.62 18.40
N ARG A 170 -3.53 -5.86 18.02
CA ARG A 170 -4.05 -7.20 17.74
C ARG A 170 -3.24 -7.91 16.66
N ILE A 171 -2.94 -7.20 15.57
CA ILE A 171 -2.10 -7.72 14.47
C ILE A 171 -0.68 -8.05 14.97
N LEU A 172 -0.07 -7.17 15.79
CA LEU A 172 1.25 -7.40 16.36
C LEU A 172 1.28 -8.61 17.29
N ASP A 173 0.26 -8.79 18.12
CA ASP A 173 0.15 -9.94 19.03
C ASP A 173 0.07 -11.26 18.27
N VAL A 174 -0.69 -11.32 17.18
CA VAL A 174 -0.76 -12.52 16.33
C VAL A 174 0.56 -12.73 15.60
N ALA A 175 1.15 -11.66 15.05
CA ALA A 175 2.39 -11.75 14.29
C ALA A 175 3.58 -12.21 15.17
N THR A 176 3.68 -11.71 16.41
CA THR A 176 4.73 -12.08 17.37
C THR A 176 4.62 -13.51 17.88
N LYS A 177 3.43 -14.13 17.81
CA LYS A 177 3.20 -15.55 18.13
C LYS A 177 3.35 -16.48 16.92
N SER A 178 3.69 -15.95 15.75
CA SER A 178 3.81 -16.69 14.48
C SER A 178 5.27 -16.80 14.02
N ALA A 179 5.51 -17.41 12.86
CA ALA A 179 6.81 -17.42 12.19
C ALA A 179 7.32 -16.02 11.82
N LEU A 180 6.47 -14.98 11.86
CA LEU A 180 6.89 -13.59 11.68
C LEU A 180 7.78 -13.08 12.84
N HIS A 181 7.74 -13.72 14.02
CA HIS A 181 8.50 -13.28 15.20
C HIS A 181 10.00 -13.08 14.94
N SER A 182 10.64 -13.99 14.21
CA SER A 182 12.07 -13.85 13.85
C SER A 182 12.32 -12.61 13.00
N TYR A 183 11.49 -12.38 11.98
CA TYR A 183 11.58 -11.23 11.10
C TYR A 183 11.30 -9.90 11.82
N ILE A 184 10.33 -9.90 12.75
CA ILE A 184 10.01 -8.74 13.59
C ILE A 184 11.24 -8.36 14.44
N ARG A 185 11.90 -9.34 15.06
CA ARG A 185 13.13 -9.13 15.83
C ARG A 185 14.27 -8.60 14.95
N ASP A 186 14.50 -9.19 13.78
CA ASP A 186 15.54 -8.75 12.85
C ASP A 186 15.33 -7.31 12.38
N LEU A 187 14.06 -6.92 12.18
CA LEU A 187 13.68 -5.56 11.78
C LEU A 187 13.62 -4.57 12.95
N LYS A 188 13.77 -5.04 14.20
CA LYS A 188 13.69 -4.27 15.44
C LYS A 188 12.39 -3.47 15.54
N LEU A 189 11.26 -4.10 15.23
CA LEU A 189 9.96 -3.44 15.30
C LEU A 189 9.49 -3.36 16.76
N GLN A 190 8.84 -2.24 17.10
CA GLN A 190 8.09 -2.12 18.33
C GLN A 190 6.86 -3.04 18.28
N THR A 191 6.62 -3.78 19.36
CA THR A 191 5.56 -4.79 19.46
C THR A 191 4.45 -4.41 20.44
N GLU A 192 4.63 -3.31 21.18
CA GLU A 192 3.66 -2.76 22.13
C GLU A 192 3.43 -1.29 21.79
N LEU A 193 2.20 -0.91 21.49
CA LEU A 193 1.80 0.45 21.06
C LEU A 193 1.14 1.25 22.18
#